data_AF-A0A2E3NPI7-F1
#
_entry.id   AF-A0A2E3NPI7-F1
#
_cell.length_a   1.000
_cell.length_b   1.000
_cell.length_c   1.000
_cell.angle_alpha   90.00
_cell.angle_beta   90.00
_cell.angle_gamma   90.00
#
_symmetry.space_group_name_H-M   'P 1'
#
loop_
_entity.id
_entity.type
_entity.pdbx_description
1 polymer ?
#
loop_
_entity_poly.entity_id
_entity_poly.type
_entity_poly.pdbx_seq_one_letter_code
_entity_poly.pdbx_strand_id
1 'polypeptide(L)'
;MNSNSQQTGAAADGAQRIAAAFDSYRRGQLDSARAVFADYMHDPKLGVDAHRGLAAVAWQRRQPDGAIQLLREAVRSAPEHADARADLALTLMMAGRAEESLEHWQHRVELKPNDAPSWHNFAKALVEVRRFRDAQPAFERALTLAPDQVGSYVTYARAMQSAGDLQAAESVWRRAIQVPVAAEAGYIGLGGVLFKQARLEETLEMYRESVLRFPESADLHLGFAQMLEDFADKAGAEAEFRKALELRPGWAMAHEGILTLLRADATDEDIAAARAVMAESGRPVESYANVGFGLGKALDAKGDSEGAMAAWTAANNARRQQIGPYDRDAAINYVDRLIDTFSDAFLRKTSGWGLDDPRPVFVVGMPRSGTSLVEQILSSHPDAYGYGELSEIARLSKGLPARTNSIQRWPEVVAGLSPDVVRSTAGEYLDALMARERVSASRLIDKAPMNYHYVGMILTLFPNAHIVWCQRDPRDIGVSVFAENFGLSQKYATDLADIGHYITQYSRLMRHWYTHCAERIHVCRYEDLIASPEAQSHALIDAIGLPWDENCLRFYEHERPVLTPSRWQVRSPIYRGAVARWQRYGDSLNPLVDALGDEIEGFVNG
;
A
#
# COMPACT_ATOMS: atom_id res chain seq x y z
N MET A 1 -60.56 -38.60 -11.57
CA MET A 1 -59.12 -38.91 -11.53
C MET A 1 -58.32 -38.36 -12.73
N ASN A 2 -58.92 -37.67 -13.72
CA ASN A 2 -58.19 -37.15 -14.90
C ASN A 2 -57.69 -35.68 -14.81
N SER A 3 -58.02 -34.93 -13.74
CA SER A 3 -57.56 -33.53 -13.59
C SER A 3 -56.14 -33.42 -13.03
N ASN A 4 -55.69 -34.41 -12.24
CA ASN A 4 -54.38 -34.37 -11.59
C ASN A 4 -53.22 -34.69 -12.56
N SER A 5 -53.45 -35.51 -13.60
CA SER A 5 -52.41 -35.92 -14.56
C SER A 5 -52.09 -34.84 -15.62
N GLN A 6 -53.07 -34.01 -16.00
CA GLN A 6 -52.84 -32.86 -16.90
C GLN A 6 -52.13 -31.69 -16.20
N GLN A 7 -52.46 -31.42 -14.94
CA GLN A 7 -51.81 -30.37 -14.14
C GLN A 7 -50.34 -30.69 -13.84
N THR A 8 -49.98 -31.97 -13.66
CA THR A 8 -48.58 -32.39 -13.48
C THR A 8 -47.76 -32.28 -14.77
N GLY A 9 -48.37 -32.51 -15.94
CA GLY A 9 -47.69 -32.39 -17.24
C GLY A 9 -47.38 -30.94 -17.64
N ALA A 10 -48.32 -30.01 -17.42
CA ALA A 10 -48.12 -28.59 -17.74
C ALA A 10 -47.09 -27.91 -16.81
N ALA A 11 -47.04 -28.29 -15.52
CA ALA A 11 -46.03 -27.79 -14.59
C ALA A 11 -44.61 -28.28 -14.95
N ALA A 12 -44.48 -29.50 -15.47
CA ALA A 12 -43.20 -30.04 -15.94
C ALA A 12 -42.72 -29.32 -17.22
N ASP A 13 -43.62 -28.98 -18.15
CA ASP A 13 -43.31 -28.17 -19.33
C ASP A 13 -42.86 -26.75 -18.94
N GLY A 14 -43.55 -26.12 -17.97
CA GLY A 14 -43.18 -24.79 -17.47
C GLY A 14 -41.80 -24.74 -16.80
N ALA A 15 -41.48 -25.71 -15.95
CA ALA A 15 -40.16 -25.78 -15.31
C ALA A 15 -39.03 -25.99 -16.33
N GLN A 16 -39.25 -26.80 -17.38
CA GLN A 16 -38.30 -26.96 -18.48
C GLN A 16 -38.10 -25.67 -19.27
N ARG A 17 -39.16 -24.90 -19.50
CA ARG A 17 -39.07 -23.59 -20.17
C ARG A 17 -38.30 -22.56 -19.35
N ILE A 18 -38.52 -22.50 -18.03
CA ILE A 18 -37.73 -21.64 -17.12
C ILE A 18 -36.25 -22.05 -17.14
N ALA A 19 -35.94 -23.33 -17.07
CA ALA A 19 -34.56 -23.82 -17.17
C ALA A 19 -33.90 -23.45 -18.51
N ALA A 20 -34.62 -23.65 -19.63
CA ALA A 20 -34.16 -23.25 -20.95
C ALA A 20 -33.98 -21.72 -21.08
N ALA A 21 -34.82 -20.92 -20.40
CA ALA A 21 -34.66 -19.48 -20.35
C ALA A 21 -33.38 -19.07 -19.61
N PHE A 22 -33.01 -19.74 -18.52
CA PHE A 22 -31.71 -19.54 -17.87
C PHE A 22 -30.53 -19.96 -18.77
N ASP A 23 -30.67 -21.00 -19.60
CA ASP A 23 -29.67 -21.35 -20.62
C ASP A 23 -29.56 -20.28 -21.71
N SER A 24 -30.68 -19.74 -22.19
CA SER A 24 -30.68 -18.63 -23.15
C SER A 24 -30.08 -17.36 -22.55
N TYR A 25 -30.37 -17.04 -21.29
CA TYR A 25 -29.71 -15.96 -20.55
C TYR A 25 -28.19 -16.15 -20.51
N ARG A 26 -27.72 -17.35 -20.14
CA ARG A 26 -26.27 -17.68 -20.12
C ARG A 26 -25.60 -17.55 -21.49
N ARG A 27 -26.36 -17.73 -22.58
CA ARG A 27 -25.90 -17.51 -23.97
C ARG A 27 -26.04 -16.05 -24.46
N GLY A 28 -26.42 -15.11 -23.58
CA GLY A 28 -26.61 -13.70 -23.92
C GLY A 28 -27.89 -13.38 -24.69
N GLN A 29 -28.82 -14.33 -24.83
CA GLN A 29 -30.09 -14.16 -25.55
C GLN A 29 -31.14 -13.51 -24.65
N LEU A 30 -30.90 -12.25 -24.27
CA LEU A 30 -31.63 -11.57 -23.21
C LEU A 30 -33.12 -11.38 -23.50
N ASP A 31 -33.49 -11.00 -24.72
CA ASP A 31 -34.90 -10.77 -25.08
C ASP A 31 -35.72 -12.08 -25.03
N SER A 32 -35.15 -13.16 -25.56
CA SER A 32 -35.78 -14.49 -25.54
C SER A 32 -35.95 -14.99 -24.11
N ALA A 33 -34.89 -14.93 -23.29
CA ALA A 33 -34.96 -15.32 -21.89
C ALA A 33 -35.98 -14.48 -21.10
N ARG A 34 -35.96 -13.16 -21.30
CA ARG A 34 -36.89 -12.22 -20.65
C ARG A 34 -38.34 -12.54 -21.00
N ALA A 35 -38.65 -12.80 -22.26
CA ALA A 35 -40.02 -13.12 -22.68
C ALA A 35 -40.56 -14.34 -21.93
N VAL A 36 -39.76 -15.41 -21.86
CA VAL A 36 -40.15 -16.62 -21.14
C VAL A 36 -40.31 -16.34 -19.65
N PHE A 37 -39.39 -15.62 -19.00
CA PHE A 37 -39.57 -15.31 -17.58
C PHE A 37 -40.80 -14.43 -17.32
N ALA A 38 -41.11 -13.48 -18.20
CA ALA A 38 -42.30 -12.62 -18.06
C ALA A 38 -43.60 -13.44 -18.12
N ASP A 39 -43.68 -14.45 -18.98
CA ASP A 39 -44.88 -15.31 -19.10
C ASP A 39 -45.22 -16.05 -17.81
N TYR A 40 -44.21 -16.33 -16.96
CA TYR A 40 -44.36 -17.10 -15.73
C TYR A 40 -44.29 -16.25 -14.46
N MET A 41 -44.13 -14.93 -14.54
CA MET A 41 -43.88 -14.11 -13.34
C MET A 41 -45.03 -14.12 -12.33
N HIS A 42 -46.28 -14.32 -12.80
CA HIS A 42 -47.46 -14.43 -11.94
C HIS A 42 -47.87 -15.89 -11.65
N ASP A 43 -47.07 -16.88 -12.09
CA ASP A 43 -47.34 -18.28 -11.82
C ASP A 43 -47.12 -18.62 -10.34
N PRO A 44 -48.05 -19.28 -9.64
CA PRO A 44 -47.92 -19.59 -8.22
C PRO A 44 -46.74 -20.50 -7.85
N LYS A 45 -46.24 -21.32 -8.79
CA LYS A 45 -45.14 -22.26 -8.58
C LYS A 45 -43.83 -21.78 -9.20
N LEU A 46 -43.91 -21.15 -10.37
CA LEU A 46 -42.74 -20.73 -11.16
C LEU A 46 -42.42 -19.24 -11.03
N GLY A 47 -43.31 -18.46 -10.41
CA GLY A 47 -43.19 -17.01 -10.29
C GLY A 47 -41.90 -16.57 -9.61
N VAL A 48 -41.45 -17.27 -8.57
CA VAL A 48 -40.20 -16.91 -7.88
C VAL A 48 -38.99 -17.04 -8.81
N ASP A 49 -38.86 -18.17 -9.51
CA ASP A 49 -37.76 -18.39 -10.47
C ASP A 49 -37.84 -17.47 -11.68
N ALA A 50 -39.05 -17.14 -12.13
CA ALA A 50 -39.29 -16.13 -13.15
C ALA A 50 -38.82 -14.73 -12.71
N HIS A 51 -39.14 -14.30 -11.49
CA HIS A 51 -38.64 -13.02 -10.97
C HIS A 51 -37.11 -13.00 -10.83
N ARG A 52 -36.50 -14.11 -10.39
CA ARG A 52 -35.03 -14.28 -10.33
C ARG A 52 -34.41 -14.15 -11.73
N GLY A 53 -35.00 -14.80 -12.72
CA GLY A 53 -34.56 -14.72 -14.12
C GLY A 53 -34.70 -13.32 -14.72
N LEU A 54 -35.84 -12.65 -14.50
CA LEU A 54 -36.05 -11.25 -14.89
C LEU A 54 -35.04 -10.31 -14.24
N ALA A 55 -34.71 -10.53 -12.96
CA ALA A 55 -33.72 -9.73 -12.26
C ALA A 55 -32.32 -9.90 -12.84
N ALA A 56 -31.92 -11.14 -13.17
CA ALA A 56 -30.65 -11.40 -13.84
C ALA A 56 -30.55 -10.67 -15.20
N VAL A 57 -31.63 -10.68 -16.00
CA VAL A 57 -31.71 -9.92 -17.26
C VAL A 57 -31.62 -8.41 -17.01
N ALA A 58 -32.34 -7.88 -16.02
CA ALA A 58 -32.32 -6.46 -15.67
C ALA A 58 -30.91 -6.01 -15.24
N TRP A 59 -30.21 -6.82 -14.44
CA TRP A 59 -28.82 -6.57 -14.05
C TRP A 59 -27.90 -6.46 -15.27
N GLN A 60 -27.98 -7.42 -16.19
CA GLN A 60 -27.15 -7.42 -17.41
C GLN A 60 -27.47 -6.23 -18.33
N ARG A 61 -28.68 -5.68 -18.25
CA ARG A 61 -29.09 -4.43 -18.93
C ARG A 61 -28.72 -3.16 -18.18
N ARG A 62 -27.89 -3.25 -17.12
CA ARG A 62 -27.49 -2.13 -16.26
C ARG A 62 -28.66 -1.44 -15.58
N GLN A 63 -29.66 -2.22 -15.16
CA GLN A 63 -30.82 -1.75 -14.39
C GLN A 63 -30.79 -2.34 -12.97
N PRO A 64 -29.85 -1.91 -12.11
CA PRO A 64 -29.63 -2.53 -10.80
C PRO A 64 -30.85 -2.39 -9.86
N ASP A 65 -31.51 -1.23 -9.84
CA ASP A 65 -32.69 -1.03 -8.98
C ASP A 65 -33.88 -1.89 -9.41
N GLY A 66 -34.07 -2.06 -10.72
CA GLY A 66 -35.09 -2.96 -11.26
C GLY A 66 -34.84 -4.42 -10.89
N ALA A 67 -33.58 -4.87 -10.96
CA ALA A 67 -33.19 -6.21 -10.52
C ALA A 67 -33.46 -6.42 -9.02
N ILE A 68 -33.09 -5.45 -8.18
CA ILE A 68 -33.34 -5.50 -6.73
C ILE A 68 -34.84 -5.55 -6.43
N GLN A 69 -35.66 -4.76 -7.12
CA GLN A 69 -37.11 -4.76 -6.92
C GLN A 69 -37.73 -6.12 -7.24
N LEU A 70 -37.39 -6.71 -8.39
CA LEU A 70 -37.87 -8.03 -8.80
C LEU A 70 -37.49 -9.11 -7.78
N LEU A 71 -36.27 -9.06 -7.25
CA LEU A 71 -35.81 -10.01 -6.23
C LEU A 71 -36.47 -9.77 -4.87
N ARG A 72 -36.78 -8.53 -4.50
CA ARG A 72 -37.58 -8.22 -3.30
C ARG A 72 -39.00 -8.76 -3.41
N GLU A 73 -39.61 -8.67 -4.59
CA GLU A 73 -40.92 -9.26 -4.86
C GLU A 73 -40.86 -10.79 -4.76
N ALA A 74 -39.82 -11.41 -5.33
CA ALA A 74 -39.56 -12.84 -5.22
C ALA A 74 -39.47 -13.29 -3.73
N VAL A 75 -38.62 -12.62 -2.93
CA VAL A 75 -38.46 -12.93 -1.50
C VAL A 75 -39.71 -12.63 -0.69
N ARG A 76 -40.47 -11.57 -1.01
CA ARG A 76 -41.75 -11.26 -0.34
C ARG A 76 -42.79 -12.34 -0.61
N SER A 77 -42.85 -12.85 -1.84
CA SER A 77 -43.81 -13.89 -2.23
C SER A 77 -43.46 -15.27 -1.66
N ALA A 78 -42.16 -15.56 -1.48
CA ALA A 78 -41.68 -16.80 -0.88
C ALA A 78 -40.49 -16.53 0.07
N PRO A 79 -40.75 -16.15 1.35
CA PRO A 79 -39.71 -15.76 2.29
C PRO A 79 -38.71 -16.87 2.64
N GLU A 80 -39.05 -18.14 2.45
CA GLU A 80 -38.18 -19.30 2.70
C GLU A 80 -37.46 -19.79 1.43
N HIS A 81 -37.63 -19.10 0.29
CA HIS A 81 -36.96 -19.48 -0.95
C HIS A 81 -35.49 -19.08 -0.92
N ALA A 82 -34.65 -20.02 -0.50
CA ALA A 82 -33.23 -19.79 -0.26
C ALA A 82 -32.50 -19.16 -1.47
N ASP A 83 -32.77 -19.59 -2.70
CA ASP A 83 -32.03 -19.07 -3.87
C ASP A 83 -32.45 -17.63 -4.23
N ALA A 84 -33.70 -17.24 -3.99
CA ALA A 84 -34.16 -15.87 -4.22
C ALA A 84 -33.50 -14.90 -3.23
N ARG A 85 -33.31 -15.34 -1.98
CA ARG A 85 -32.53 -14.59 -0.98
C ARG A 85 -31.07 -14.45 -1.36
N ALA A 86 -30.43 -15.53 -1.82
CA ALA A 86 -29.03 -15.48 -2.26
C ALA A 86 -28.85 -14.52 -3.45
N ASP A 87 -29.74 -14.58 -4.44
CA ASP A 87 -29.70 -13.67 -5.59
C ASP A 87 -29.94 -12.21 -5.18
N LEU A 88 -30.90 -11.95 -4.27
CA LEU A 88 -31.14 -10.62 -3.72
C LEU A 88 -29.90 -10.09 -2.98
N ALA A 89 -29.33 -10.91 -2.10
CA ALA A 89 -28.16 -10.54 -1.32
C ALA A 89 -26.94 -10.24 -2.21
N LEU A 90 -26.68 -11.09 -3.22
CA LEU A 90 -25.60 -10.89 -4.18
C LEU A 90 -25.82 -9.61 -5.01
N THR A 91 -27.05 -9.37 -5.48
CA THR A 91 -27.40 -8.17 -6.26
C THR A 91 -27.22 -6.89 -5.41
N LEU A 92 -27.61 -6.92 -4.14
CA LEU A 92 -27.38 -5.82 -3.20
C LEU A 92 -25.88 -5.56 -2.99
N MET A 93 -25.08 -6.61 -2.80
CA MET A 93 -23.61 -6.46 -2.70
C MET A 93 -23.01 -5.82 -3.95
N MET A 94 -23.38 -6.31 -5.14
CA MET A 94 -22.87 -5.78 -6.41
C MET A 94 -23.33 -4.33 -6.66
N ALA A 95 -24.46 -3.92 -6.09
CA ALA A 95 -24.96 -2.54 -6.11
C ALA A 95 -24.36 -1.64 -5.01
N GLY A 96 -23.38 -2.12 -4.24
CA GLY A 96 -22.75 -1.36 -3.14
C GLY A 96 -23.61 -1.25 -1.87
N ARG A 97 -24.69 -2.03 -1.78
CA ARG A 97 -25.66 -2.04 -0.66
C ARG A 97 -25.40 -3.24 0.27
N ALA A 98 -24.15 -3.42 0.68
CA ALA A 98 -23.71 -4.60 1.43
C ALA A 98 -24.42 -4.76 2.78
N GLU A 99 -24.72 -3.66 3.49
CA GLU A 99 -25.44 -3.70 4.77
C GLU A 99 -26.82 -4.37 4.63
N GLU A 100 -27.58 -4.01 3.59
CA GLU A 100 -28.90 -4.61 3.33
C GLU A 100 -28.82 -6.09 2.93
N SER A 101 -27.67 -6.55 2.44
CA SER A 101 -27.48 -7.95 2.06
C SER A 101 -27.34 -8.90 3.25
N LEU A 102 -26.96 -8.39 4.43
CA LEU A 102 -26.61 -9.20 5.59
C LEU A 102 -27.79 -10.06 6.08
N GLU A 103 -28.98 -9.48 6.20
CA GLU A 103 -30.19 -10.21 6.63
C GLU A 103 -30.51 -11.35 5.67
N HIS A 104 -30.37 -11.11 4.36
CA HIS A 104 -30.67 -12.11 3.34
C HIS A 104 -29.64 -13.24 3.32
N TRP A 105 -28.35 -12.93 3.51
CA TRP A 105 -27.30 -13.92 3.65
C TRP A 105 -27.44 -14.74 4.92
N GLN A 106 -27.74 -14.10 6.06
CA GLN A 106 -27.99 -14.79 7.33
C GLN A 106 -29.12 -15.81 7.19
N HIS A 107 -30.27 -15.40 6.63
CA HIS A 107 -31.36 -16.33 6.39
C HIS A 107 -31.02 -17.42 5.37
N ARG A 108 -30.23 -17.10 4.33
CA ARG A 108 -29.77 -18.11 3.36
C ARG A 108 -28.97 -19.22 4.06
N VAL A 109 -28.04 -18.87 4.94
CA VAL A 109 -27.22 -19.86 5.65
C VAL A 109 -28.01 -20.61 6.72
N GLU A 110 -29.06 -20.03 7.29
CA GLU A 110 -30.02 -20.74 8.17
C GLU A 110 -30.84 -21.78 7.38
N LEU A 111 -31.34 -21.42 6.19
CA LEU A 111 -32.11 -22.32 5.31
C LEU A 111 -31.24 -23.42 4.67
N LYS A 112 -29.97 -23.13 4.40
CA LYS A 112 -29.01 -24.02 3.75
C LYS A 112 -27.68 -24.06 4.54
N PRO A 113 -27.64 -24.67 5.74
CA PRO A 113 -26.49 -24.61 6.63
C PRO A 113 -25.25 -25.37 6.16
N ASN A 114 -25.38 -26.19 5.10
CA ASN A 114 -24.31 -26.97 4.48
C ASN A 114 -23.87 -26.40 3.12
N ASP A 115 -24.26 -25.17 2.78
CA ASP A 115 -23.90 -24.52 1.52
C ASP A 115 -22.67 -23.61 1.69
N ALA A 116 -21.48 -24.14 1.42
CA ALA A 116 -20.21 -23.42 1.62
C ALA A 116 -20.13 -22.07 0.86
N PRO A 117 -20.54 -21.96 -0.42
CA PRO A 117 -20.61 -20.68 -1.12
C PRO A 117 -21.46 -19.61 -0.42
N SER A 118 -22.57 -19.98 0.23
CA SER A 118 -23.40 -19.03 0.96
C SER A 118 -22.70 -18.50 2.21
N TRP A 119 -22.02 -19.38 2.95
CA TRP A 119 -21.19 -18.96 4.09
C TRP A 119 -20.03 -18.05 3.66
N HIS A 120 -19.38 -18.36 2.54
CA HIS A 120 -18.34 -17.49 1.95
C HIS A 120 -18.88 -16.09 1.61
N ASN A 121 -20.01 -16.02 0.89
CA ASN A 121 -20.58 -14.74 0.49
C ASN A 121 -21.14 -13.94 1.69
N PHE A 122 -21.70 -14.62 2.69
CA PHE A 122 -22.09 -13.98 3.94
C PHE A 122 -20.90 -13.35 4.65
N ALA A 123 -19.80 -14.10 4.78
CA ALA A 123 -18.56 -13.60 5.35
C ALA A 123 -18.00 -12.41 4.55
N LYS A 124 -18.03 -12.48 3.22
CA LYS A 124 -17.62 -11.38 2.34
C LYS A 124 -18.50 -10.13 2.56
N ALA A 125 -19.81 -10.28 2.68
CA ALA A 125 -20.71 -9.16 2.98
C ALA A 125 -20.38 -8.49 4.32
N LEU A 126 -20.08 -9.29 5.36
CA LEU A 126 -19.62 -8.80 6.65
C LEU A 126 -18.29 -8.03 6.55
N VAL A 127 -17.38 -8.46 5.69
CA VAL A 127 -16.11 -7.75 5.42
C VAL A 127 -16.35 -6.39 4.76
N GLU A 128 -17.21 -6.31 3.75
CA GLU A 128 -17.53 -5.04 3.07
C GLU A 128 -18.10 -3.99 4.04
N VAL A 129 -18.86 -4.42 5.05
CA VAL A 129 -19.39 -3.55 6.11
C VAL A 129 -18.45 -3.43 7.33
N ARG A 130 -17.20 -3.86 7.20
CA ARG A 130 -16.14 -3.75 8.23
C ARG A 130 -16.41 -4.54 9.52
N ARG A 131 -17.32 -5.53 9.50
CA ARG A 131 -17.64 -6.43 10.63
C ARG A 131 -16.71 -7.66 10.62
N PHE A 132 -15.40 -7.43 10.71
CA PHE A 132 -14.38 -8.47 10.57
C PHE A 132 -14.50 -9.62 11.58
N ARG A 133 -14.85 -9.31 12.84
CA ARG A 133 -15.04 -10.32 13.90
C ARG A 133 -16.19 -11.27 13.59
N ASP A 134 -17.26 -10.77 13.00
CA ASP A 134 -18.44 -11.57 12.65
C ASP A 134 -18.19 -12.38 11.37
N ALA A 135 -17.33 -11.87 10.47
CA ALA A 135 -16.96 -12.58 9.24
C ALA A 135 -16.16 -13.86 9.51
N GLN A 136 -15.36 -13.87 10.58
CA GLN A 136 -14.49 -14.99 10.94
C GLN A 136 -15.24 -16.34 11.08
N PRO A 137 -16.27 -16.49 11.94
CA PRO A 137 -17.00 -17.76 12.06
C PRO A 137 -17.69 -18.17 10.75
N ALA A 138 -18.13 -17.22 9.92
CA ALA A 138 -18.72 -17.52 8.63
C ALA A 138 -17.68 -18.07 7.63
N PHE A 139 -16.47 -17.51 7.58
CA PHE A 139 -15.37 -18.08 6.79
C PHE A 139 -14.94 -19.46 7.30
N GLU A 140 -14.81 -19.64 8.62
CA GLU A 140 -14.48 -20.95 9.19
C GLU A 140 -15.53 -22.00 8.86
N ARG A 141 -16.82 -21.63 8.85
CA ARG A 141 -17.88 -22.53 8.44
C ARG A 141 -17.80 -22.87 6.96
N ALA A 142 -17.51 -21.90 6.09
CA ALA A 142 -17.30 -22.14 4.66
C ALA A 142 -16.14 -23.12 4.41
N LEU A 143 -15.01 -22.90 5.08
CA LEU A 143 -13.82 -23.76 4.96
C LEU A 143 -13.97 -25.13 5.61
N THR A 144 -14.82 -25.27 6.64
CA THR A 144 -15.18 -26.58 7.19
C THR A 144 -15.99 -27.41 6.19
N LEU A 145 -16.90 -26.75 5.46
CA LEU A 145 -17.77 -27.41 4.48
C LEU A 145 -17.04 -27.69 3.14
N ALA A 146 -16.16 -26.79 2.72
CA ALA A 146 -15.37 -26.91 1.50
C ALA A 146 -13.91 -26.51 1.75
N PRO A 147 -13.08 -27.43 2.29
CA PRO A 147 -11.68 -27.13 2.63
C PRO A 147 -10.78 -26.83 1.43
N ASP A 148 -11.23 -27.14 0.22
CA ASP A 148 -10.54 -26.95 -1.06
C ASP A 148 -10.92 -25.62 -1.76
N GLN A 149 -11.83 -24.83 -1.18
CA GLN A 149 -12.27 -23.56 -1.73
C GLN A 149 -11.20 -22.46 -1.54
N VAL A 150 -10.25 -22.37 -2.46
CA VAL A 150 -9.12 -21.40 -2.46
C VAL A 150 -9.59 -19.96 -2.21
N GLY A 151 -10.68 -19.53 -2.87
CA GLY A 151 -11.23 -18.18 -2.74
C GLY A 151 -11.62 -17.80 -1.31
N SER A 152 -12.01 -18.77 -0.47
CA SER A 152 -12.32 -18.54 0.94
C SER A 152 -11.08 -18.24 1.77
N TYR A 153 -9.98 -18.99 1.60
CA TYR A 153 -8.71 -18.67 2.26
C TYR A 153 -8.23 -17.27 1.86
N VAL A 154 -8.26 -16.97 0.55
CA VAL A 154 -7.77 -15.69 0.03
C VAL A 154 -8.55 -14.52 0.58
N THR A 155 -9.88 -14.60 0.58
CA THR A 155 -10.74 -13.51 1.06
C THR A 155 -10.64 -13.36 2.57
N TYR A 156 -10.63 -14.46 3.31
CA TYR A 156 -10.53 -14.46 4.77
C TYR A 156 -9.20 -13.87 5.25
N ALA A 157 -8.07 -14.36 4.74
CA ALA A 157 -6.77 -13.87 5.15
C ALA A 157 -6.56 -12.38 4.81
N ARG A 158 -6.96 -11.95 3.60
CA ARG A 158 -6.91 -10.53 3.21
C ARG A 158 -7.82 -9.65 4.07
N ALA A 159 -8.99 -10.16 4.48
CA ALA A 159 -9.86 -9.44 5.40
C ALA A 159 -9.20 -9.24 6.77
N MET A 160 -8.53 -10.27 7.30
CA MET A 160 -7.77 -10.16 8.56
C MET A 160 -6.60 -9.17 8.42
N GLN A 161 -5.85 -9.19 7.31
CA GLN A 161 -4.81 -8.19 7.03
C GLN A 161 -5.39 -6.77 6.99
N SER A 162 -6.56 -6.58 6.39
CA SER A 162 -7.24 -5.28 6.29
C SER A 162 -7.77 -4.81 7.64
N ALA A 163 -8.10 -5.74 8.54
CA ALA A 163 -8.43 -5.47 9.93
C ALA A 163 -7.19 -5.16 10.80
N GLY A 164 -5.98 -5.37 10.28
CA GLY A 164 -4.71 -5.22 11.01
C GLY A 164 -4.30 -6.44 11.83
N ASP A 165 -5.08 -7.53 11.78
CA ASP A 165 -4.78 -8.79 12.48
C ASP A 165 -3.87 -9.66 11.60
N LEU A 166 -2.57 -9.34 11.61
CA LEU A 166 -1.57 -10.04 10.81
C LEU A 166 -1.39 -11.49 11.28
N GLN A 167 -1.57 -11.77 12.57
CA GLN A 167 -1.46 -13.10 13.15
C GLN A 167 -2.61 -14.01 12.70
N ALA A 168 -3.84 -13.51 12.71
CA ALA A 168 -4.98 -14.26 12.16
C ALA A 168 -4.79 -14.51 10.66
N ALA A 169 -4.35 -13.50 9.90
CA ALA A 169 -4.06 -13.68 8.48
C ALA A 169 -2.99 -14.75 8.21
N GLU A 170 -1.89 -14.73 8.98
CA GLU A 170 -0.84 -15.73 8.91
C GLU A 170 -1.37 -17.14 9.17
N SER A 171 -2.19 -17.32 10.21
CA SER A 171 -2.79 -18.62 10.55
C SER A 171 -3.62 -19.18 9.39
N VAL A 172 -4.41 -18.33 8.72
CA VAL A 172 -5.22 -18.72 7.56
C VAL A 172 -4.33 -19.11 6.37
N TRP A 173 -3.26 -18.37 6.09
CA TRP A 173 -2.34 -18.70 5.00
C TRP A 173 -1.56 -19.98 5.25
N ARG A 174 -1.08 -20.21 6.48
CA ARG A 174 -0.41 -21.47 6.84
C ARG A 174 -1.34 -22.67 6.68
N ARG A 175 -2.64 -22.52 7.00
CA ARG A 175 -3.65 -23.55 6.71
C ARG A 175 -3.83 -23.77 5.21
N ALA A 176 -3.86 -22.71 4.40
CA ALA A 176 -3.95 -22.81 2.95
C ALA A 176 -2.78 -23.61 2.34
N ILE A 177 -1.55 -23.44 2.86
CA ILE A 177 -0.34 -24.18 2.43
C ILE A 177 -0.48 -25.71 2.63
N GLN A 178 -1.27 -26.14 3.63
CA GLN A 178 -1.53 -27.56 3.89
C GLN A 178 -2.59 -28.16 2.96
N VAL A 179 -3.31 -27.34 2.19
CA VAL A 179 -4.34 -27.78 1.24
C VAL A 179 -3.75 -27.73 -0.18
N PRO A 180 -3.57 -28.86 -0.88
CA PRO A 180 -2.85 -28.90 -2.15
C PRO A 180 -3.31 -27.88 -3.19
N VAL A 181 -4.63 -27.70 -3.36
CA VAL A 181 -5.20 -26.76 -4.34
C VAL A 181 -5.07 -25.29 -3.92
N ALA A 182 -4.88 -25.00 -2.62
CA ALA A 182 -4.75 -23.65 -2.09
C ALA A 182 -3.30 -23.29 -1.76
N ALA A 183 -2.37 -24.24 -1.87
CA ALA A 183 -1.03 -24.09 -1.32
C ALA A 183 -0.24 -22.97 -1.99
N GLU A 184 -0.28 -22.87 -3.31
CA GLU A 184 0.37 -21.78 -4.06
C GLU A 184 -0.13 -20.40 -3.60
N ALA A 185 -1.45 -20.20 -3.55
CA ALA A 185 -2.06 -18.98 -3.04
C ALA A 185 -1.69 -18.71 -1.57
N GLY A 186 -1.52 -19.78 -0.79
CA GLY A 186 -1.03 -19.75 0.59
C GLY A 186 0.38 -19.18 0.70
N TYR A 187 1.34 -19.65 -0.10
CA TYR A 187 2.71 -19.10 -0.12
C TYR A 187 2.72 -17.65 -0.60
N ILE A 188 2.01 -17.32 -1.68
CA ILE A 188 1.91 -15.93 -2.18
C ILE A 188 1.37 -14.99 -1.10
N GLY A 189 0.31 -15.40 -0.40
CA GLY A 189 -0.31 -14.63 0.66
C GLY A 189 0.54 -14.51 1.93
N LEU A 190 1.22 -15.60 2.31
CA LEU A 190 2.05 -15.65 3.52
C LEU A 190 3.28 -14.75 3.40
N GLY A 191 3.96 -14.73 2.24
CA GLY A 191 5.13 -13.87 2.04
C GLY A 191 4.84 -12.39 2.33
N GLY A 192 3.70 -11.88 1.85
CA GLY A 192 3.27 -10.50 2.13
C GLY A 192 2.88 -10.23 3.58
N VAL A 193 2.49 -11.25 4.36
CA VAL A 193 2.21 -11.11 5.81
C VAL A 193 3.50 -11.12 6.62
N LEU A 194 4.39 -12.09 6.38
CA LEU A 194 5.66 -12.21 7.09
C LEU A 194 6.56 -10.99 6.84
N PHE A 195 6.57 -10.47 5.62
CA PHE A 195 7.28 -9.23 5.28
C PHE A 195 6.77 -8.04 6.12
N LYS A 196 5.44 -7.88 6.25
CA LYS A 196 4.84 -6.81 7.08
C LYS A 196 5.11 -6.98 8.57
N GLN A 197 5.33 -8.21 9.04
CA GLN A 197 5.74 -8.53 10.40
C GLN A 197 7.26 -8.40 10.61
N ALA A 198 8.02 -7.97 9.59
CA ALA A 198 9.49 -7.88 9.61
C ALA A 198 10.21 -9.22 9.87
N ARG A 199 9.59 -10.36 9.55
CA ARG A 199 10.18 -11.71 9.67
C ARG A 199 10.88 -12.09 8.36
N LEU A 200 11.97 -11.38 8.06
CA LEU A 200 12.60 -11.40 6.75
C LEU A 200 13.28 -12.74 6.42
N GLU A 201 14.05 -13.31 7.33
CA GLU A 201 14.76 -14.57 7.11
C GLU A 201 13.79 -15.73 6.85
N GLU A 202 12.68 -15.75 7.57
CA GLU A 202 11.63 -16.74 7.36
C GLU A 202 10.90 -16.54 6.03
N THR A 203 10.67 -15.28 5.64
CA THR A 203 10.08 -14.96 4.33
C THR A 203 10.99 -15.46 3.20
N LEU A 204 12.32 -15.34 3.36
CA LEU A 204 13.29 -15.81 2.37
C LEU A 204 13.28 -17.33 2.22
N GLU A 205 13.30 -18.06 3.34
CA GLU A 205 13.24 -19.53 3.32
C GLU A 205 11.91 -20.03 2.77
N MET A 206 10.80 -19.36 3.13
CA MET A 206 9.49 -19.66 2.57
C MET A 206 9.47 -19.54 1.05
N TYR A 207 10.05 -18.46 0.50
CA TYR A 207 10.08 -18.26 -0.95
C TYR A 207 10.95 -19.31 -1.64
N ARG A 208 12.12 -19.63 -1.07
CA ARG A 208 13.00 -20.70 -1.54
C ARG A 208 12.28 -22.04 -1.62
N GLU A 209 11.53 -22.42 -0.57
CA GLU A 209 10.71 -23.64 -0.58
C GLU A 209 9.61 -23.57 -1.65
N SER A 210 8.94 -22.42 -1.76
CA SER A 210 7.77 -22.24 -2.62
C SER A 210 8.09 -22.40 -4.11
N VAL A 211 9.22 -21.86 -4.59
CA VAL A 211 9.64 -21.98 -6.00
C VAL A 211 10.10 -23.38 -6.36
N LEU A 212 10.62 -24.16 -5.40
CA LEU A 212 10.93 -25.58 -5.60
C LEU A 212 9.65 -26.42 -5.71
N ARG A 213 8.62 -26.07 -4.94
CA ARG A 213 7.32 -26.78 -4.95
C ARG A 213 6.44 -26.38 -6.13
N PHE A 214 6.53 -25.14 -6.59
CA PHE A 214 5.73 -24.56 -7.67
C PHE A 214 6.62 -23.83 -8.70
N PRO A 215 7.47 -24.56 -9.45
CA PRO A 215 8.45 -23.97 -10.38
C PRO A 215 7.85 -23.25 -11.59
N GLU A 216 6.54 -23.40 -11.81
CA GLU A 216 5.80 -22.74 -12.88
C GLU A 216 4.97 -21.54 -12.39
N SER A 217 5.12 -21.17 -11.10
CA SER A 217 4.42 -20.03 -10.52
C SER A 217 5.21 -18.74 -10.71
N ALA A 218 4.86 -17.98 -11.75
CA ALA A 218 5.46 -16.65 -11.98
C ALA A 218 5.34 -15.74 -10.75
N ASP A 219 4.21 -15.81 -10.03
CA ASP A 219 3.95 -14.98 -8.85
C ASP A 219 4.91 -15.28 -7.68
N LEU A 220 5.27 -16.55 -7.48
CA LEU A 220 6.26 -16.93 -6.48
C LEU A 220 7.68 -16.54 -6.88
N HIS A 221 8.05 -16.71 -8.15
CA HIS A 221 9.34 -16.25 -8.68
C HIS A 221 9.52 -14.73 -8.53
N LEU A 222 8.49 -13.92 -8.83
CA LEU A 222 8.55 -12.48 -8.62
C LEU A 222 8.73 -12.12 -7.14
N GLY A 223 7.94 -12.73 -6.26
CA GLY A 223 8.05 -12.50 -4.82
C GLY A 223 9.41 -12.88 -4.26
N PHE A 224 9.98 -13.99 -4.73
CA PHE A 224 11.31 -14.43 -4.35
C PHE A 224 12.40 -13.48 -4.86
N ALA A 225 12.31 -13.02 -6.11
CA ALA A 225 13.23 -12.06 -6.69
C ALA A 225 13.30 -10.76 -5.86
N GLN A 226 12.13 -10.20 -5.52
CA GLN A 226 12.03 -8.99 -4.67
C GLN A 226 12.64 -9.21 -3.29
N MET A 227 12.44 -10.41 -2.73
CA MET A 227 13.01 -10.77 -1.44
C MET A 227 14.54 -10.89 -1.48
N LEU A 228 15.09 -11.47 -2.55
CA LEU A 228 16.54 -11.56 -2.77
C LEU A 228 17.17 -10.16 -2.93
N GLU A 229 16.47 -9.20 -3.54
CA GLU A 229 16.93 -7.81 -3.58
C GLU A 229 17.07 -7.19 -2.18
N ASP A 230 16.13 -7.48 -1.26
CA ASP A 230 16.19 -6.96 0.11
C ASP A 230 17.39 -7.54 0.90
N PHE A 231 17.79 -8.77 0.56
CA PHE A 231 19.00 -9.45 1.06
C PHE A 231 20.27 -9.16 0.25
N ALA A 232 20.20 -8.25 -0.73
CA ALA A 232 21.30 -7.86 -1.61
C ALA A 232 21.90 -9.01 -2.47
N ASP A 233 21.16 -10.09 -2.70
CA ASP A 233 21.53 -11.14 -3.65
C ASP A 233 21.09 -10.75 -5.07
N LYS A 234 21.91 -9.91 -5.74
CA LYS A 234 21.63 -9.41 -7.10
C LYS A 234 21.54 -10.56 -8.11
N ALA A 235 22.43 -11.54 -8.02
CA ALA A 235 22.49 -12.64 -9.00
C ALA A 235 21.28 -13.58 -8.87
N GLY A 236 20.91 -13.92 -7.62
CA GLY A 236 19.69 -14.66 -7.35
C GLY A 236 18.45 -13.90 -7.80
N ALA A 237 18.32 -12.62 -7.44
CA ALA A 237 17.18 -11.80 -7.85
C ALA A 237 17.03 -11.74 -9.38
N GLU A 238 18.13 -11.56 -10.12
CA GLU A 238 18.10 -11.58 -11.58
C GLU A 238 17.58 -12.91 -12.13
N ALA A 239 18.10 -14.04 -11.65
CA ALA A 239 17.66 -15.36 -12.10
C ALA A 239 16.16 -15.58 -11.90
N GLU A 240 15.63 -15.17 -10.74
CA GLU A 240 14.21 -15.31 -10.41
C GLU A 240 13.32 -14.33 -11.21
N PHE A 241 13.77 -13.09 -11.45
CA PHE A 241 13.07 -12.17 -12.36
C PHE A 241 13.01 -12.71 -13.80
N ARG A 242 14.13 -13.24 -14.31
CA ARG A 242 14.19 -13.87 -15.63
C ARG A 242 13.22 -15.04 -15.72
N LYS A 243 13.14 -15.88 -14.68
CA LYS A 243 12.19 -17.00 -14.64
C LYS A 243 10.74 -16.52 -14.61
N ALA A 244 10.42 -15.48 -13.84
CA ALA A 244 9.09 -14.87 -13.84
C ALA A 244 8.70 -14.33 -15.22
N LEU A 245 9.65 -13.72 -15.95
CA LEU A 245 9.44 -13.21 -17.32
C LEU A 245 9.36 -14.33 -18.36
N GLU A 246 10.08 -15.43 -18.19
CA GLU A 246 9.92 -16.63 -19.03
C GLU A 246 8.48 -17.16 -18.96
N LEU A 247 7.95 -17.28 -17.74
CA LEU A 247 6.59 -17.78 -17.48
C LEU A 247 5.50 -16.78 -17.86
N ARG A 248 5.78 -15.47 -17.77
CA ARG A 248 4.85 -14.39 -18.10
C ARG A 248 5.56 -13.21 -18.78
N PRO A 249 5.84 -13.27 -20.09
CA PRO A 249 6.68 -12.29 -20.79
C PRO A 249 6.19 -10.84 -20.77
N GLY A 250 4.86 -10.65 -20.75
CA GLY A 250 4.24 -9.32 -20.71
C GLY A 250 4.05 -8.75 -19.32
N TRP A 251 4.70 -9.29 -18.28
CA TRP A 251 4.38 -8.91 -16.91
C TRP A 251 5.10 -7.63 -16.46
N ALA A 252 4.33 -6.55 -16.34
CA ALA A 252 4.83 -5.23 -16.04
C ALA A 252 5.66 -5.13 -14.74
N MET A 253 5.25 -5.82 -13.67
CA MET A 253 5.97 -5.79 -12.40
C MET A 253 7.33 -6.49 -12.46
N ALA A 254 7.46 -7.57 -13.25
CA ALA A 254 8.72 -8.26 -13.42
C ALA A 254 9.69 -7.44 -14.30
N HIS A 255 9.18 -6.77 -15.34
CA HIS A 255 9.96 -5.79 -16.13
C HIS A 255 10.46 -4.61 -15.29
N GLU A 256 9.63 -4.06 -14.42
CA GLU A 256 10.03 -3.00 -13.48
C GLU A 256 11.20 -3.45 -12.59
N GLY A 257 11.05 -4.63 -11.96
CA GLY A 257 12.03 -5.20 -11.06
C GLY A 257 13.36 -5.46 -11.75
N ILE A 258 13.37 -6.21 -12.87
CA ILE A 258 14.61 -6.56 -13.56
C ILE A 258 15.36 -5.33 -14.09
N LEU A 259 14.66 -4.34 -14.63
CA LEU A 259 15.30 -3.13 -15.16
C LEU A 259 15.82 -2.23 -14.04
N THR A 260 15.11 -2.17 -12.91
CA THR A 260 15.58 -1.48 -11.70
C THR A 260 16.81 -2.14 -11.10
N LEU A 261 16.88 -3.47 -11.15
CA LEU A 261 18.00 -4.28 -10.66
C LEU A 261 19.26 -4.15 -11.55
N LEU A 262 19.08 -4.31 -12.87
CA LEU A 262 20.18 -4.33 -13.83
C LEU A 262 20.72 -2.94 -14.15
N ARG A 263 19.84 -1.93 -14.26
CA ARG A 263 20.21 -0.56 -14.60
C ARG A 263 21.07 -0.48 -15.87
N ALA A 264 22.36 -0.14 -15.74
CA ALA A 264 23.29 -0.05 -16.87
C ALA A 264 23.55 -1.41 -17.52
N ASP A 265 23.42 -2.51 -16.75
CA ASP A 265 23.63 -3.89 -17.18
C ASP A 265 22.42 -4.46 -17.97
N ALA A 266 21.30 -3.74 -18.03
CA ALA A 266 20.12 -4.19 -18.77
C ALA A 266 20.46 -4.39 -20.26
N THR A 267 20.03 -5.50 -20.86
CA THR A 267 20.32 -5.77 -22.27
C THR A 267 19.42 -4.96 -23.19
N ASP A 268 19.80 -4.83 -24.46
CA ASP A 268 18.92 -4.23 -25.47
C ASP A 268 17.61 -5.02 -25.62
N GLU A 269 17.64 -6.33 -25.34
CA GLU A 269 16.49 -7.22 -25.35
C GLU A 269 15.53 -6.93 -24.19
N ASP A 270 16.06 -6.67 -22.98
CA ASP A 270 15.27 -6.24 -21.82
C ASP A 270 14.56 -4.91 -22.10
N ILE A 271 15.29 -3.95 -22.67
CA ILE A 271 14.76 -2.63 -23.05
C ILE A 271 13.71 -2.77 -24.15
N ALA A 272 13.95 -3.59 -25.17
CA ALA A 272 13.01 -3.82 -26.26
C ALA A 272 11.72 -4.48 -25.77
N ALA A 273 11.81 -5.47 -24.88
CA ALA A 273 10.65 -6.13 -24.28
C ALA A 273 9.80 -5.15 -23.45
N ALA A 274 10.44 -4.31 -22.64
CA ALA A 274 9.74 -3.26 -21.89
C ALA A 274 9.06 -2.23 -22.81
N ARG A 275 9.73 -1.79 -23.88
CA ARG A 275 9.12 -0.89 -24.88
C ARG A 275 7.93 -1.54 -25.58
N ALA A 276 7.98 -2.85 -25.85
CA ALA A 276 6.86 -3.58 -26.43
C ALA A 276 5.65 -3.60 -25.48
N VAL A 277 5.86 -3.81 -24.17
CA VAL A 277 4.79 -3.72 -23.16
C VAL A 277 4.19 -2.31 -23.12
N MET A 278 5.01 -1.27 -23.21
CA MET A 278 4.53 0.12 -23.25
C MET A 278 3.76 0.47 -24.53
N ALA A 279 4.06 -0.17 -25.65
CA ALA A 279 3.42 0.08 -26.94
C ALA A 279 2.08 -0.67 -27.11
N GLU A 280 1.85 -1.75 -26.36
CA GLU A 280 0.62 -2.54 -26.46
C GLU A 280 -0.59 -1.78 -25.90
N SER A 281 -1.59 -1.56 -26.74
CA SER A 281 -2.83 -0.88 -26.36
C SER A 281 -3.77 -1.79 -25.59
N GLY A 282 -4.53 -1.22 -24.64
CA GLY A 282 -5.56 -1.95 -23.90
C GLY A 282 -5.07 -2.67 -22.65
N ARG A 283 -3.81 -2.47 -22.24
CA ARG A 283 -3.31 -2.95 -20.95
C ARG A 283 -3.88 -2.12 -19.80
N PRO A 284 -3.95 -2.68 -18.58
CA PRO A 284 -4.28 -1.90 -17.38
C PRO A 284 -3.30 -0.74 -17.21
N VAL A 285 -3.80 0.42 -16.79
CA VAL A 285 -3.02 1.66 -16.66
C VAL A 285 -1.77 1.47 -15.80
N GLU A 286 -1.87 0.63 -14.77
CA GLU A 286 -0.79 0.31 -13.82
C GLU A 286 0.41 -0.34 -14.51
N SER A 287 0.17 -1.07 -15.61
CA SER A 287 1.23 -1.74 -16.36
C SER A 287 2.20 -0.73 -16.98
N TYR A 288 1.67 0.36 -17.54
CA TYR A 288 2.49 1.42 -18.12
C TYR A 288 3.30 2.17 -17.07
N ALA A 289 2.73 2.38 -15.88
CA ALA A 289 3.44 2.98 -14.75
C ALA A 289 4.65 2.11 -14.34
N ASN A 290 4.41 0.84 -14.02
CA ASN A 290 5.44 -0.07 -13.52
C ASN A 290 6.60 -0.21 -14.53
N VAL A 291 6.29 -0.53 -15.80
CA VAL A 291 7.35 -0.70 -16.82
C VAL A 291 8.11 0.60 -17.09
N GLY A 292 7.40 1.73 -17.20
CA GLY A 292 8.04 2.99 -17.54
C GLY A 292 9.03 3.49 -16.47
N PHE A 293 8.78 3.22 -15.18
CA PHE A 293 9.74 3.53 -14.12
C PHE A 293 11.02 2.69 -14.24
N GLY A 294 10.90 1.38 -14.43
CA GLY A 294 12.05 0.49 -14.65
C GLY A 294 12.84 0.86 -15.90
N LEU A 295 12.14 1.08 -17.02
CA LEU A 295 12.74 1.49 -18.29
C LEU A 295 13.52 2.80 -18.15
N GLY A 296 12.92 3.81 -17.50
CA GLY A 296 13.61 5.07 -17.31
C GLY A 296 14.86 4.93 -16.43
N LYS A 297 14.83 4.09 -15.39
CA LYS A 297 16.01 3.80 -14.55
C LYS A 297 17.14 3.11 -15.33
N ALA A 298 16.82 2.20 -16.25
CA ALA A 298 17.80 1.53 -17.10
C ALA A 298 18.42 2.49 -18.13
N LEU A 299 17.60 3.29 -18.82
CA LEU A 299 18.06 4.26 -19.82
C LEU A 299 18.92 5.35 -19.18
N ASP A 300 18.52 5.86 -18.01
CA ASP A 300 19.29 6.83 -17.23
C ASP A 300 20.69 6.31 -16.87
N ALA A 301 20.75 5.05 -16.41
CA ALA A 301 22.02 4.44 -16.05
C ALA A 301 22.94 4.20 -17.26
N LYS A 302 22.37 4.06 -18.47
CA LYS A 302 23.10 4.01 -19.75
C LYS A 302 23.45 5.41 -20.32
N GLY A 303 23.03 6.48 -19.65
CA GLY A 303 23.29 7.87 -20.07
C GLY A 303 22.26 8.46 -21.05
N ASP A 304 21.22 7.70 -21.43
CA ASP A 304 20.13 8.18 -22.28
C ASP A 304 19.12 8.99 -21.45
N SER A 305 19.46 10.26 -21.20
CA SER A 305 18.67 11.14 -20.33
C SER A 305 17.33 11.53 -20.97
N GLU A 306 17.27 11.66 -22.30
CA GLU A 306 16.05 11.97 -23.04
C GLU A 306 15.07 10.78 -23.00
N GLY A 307 15.56 9.58 -23.31
CA GLY A 307 14.77 8.36 -23.23
C GLY A 307 14.29 8.05 -21.81
N ALA A 308 15.14 8.31 -20.80
CA ALA A 308 14.76 8.16 -19.40
C ALA A 308 13.61 9.11 -19.03
N MET A 309 13.71 10.39 -19.38
CA MET A 309 12.67 11.38 -19.11
C MET A 309 11.35 11.05 -19.82
N ALA A 310 11.42 10.58 -21.07
CA ALA A 310 10.24 10.14 -21.80
C ALA A 310 9.54 8.94 -21.12
N ALA A 311 10.32 7.94 -20.67
CA ALA A 311 9.80 6.77 -19.99
C ALA A 311 9.14 7.12 -18.64
N TRP A 312 9.80 7.95 -17.81
CA TRP A 312 9.23 8.43 -16.55
C TRP A 312 8.00 9.32 -16.75
N THR A 313 7.99 10.16 -17.78
CA THR A 313 6.81 10.98 -18.10
C THR A 313 5.61 10.11 -18.44
N ALA A 314 5.79 9.09 -19.28
CA ALA A 314 4.73 8.13 -19.60
C ALA A 314 4.25 7.36 -18.35
N ALA A 315 5.19 6.91 -17.50
CA ALA A 315 4.88 6.21 -16.26
C ALA A 315 4.06 7.07 -15.30
N ASN A 316 4.49 8.32 -15.08
CA ASN A 316 3.82 9.26 -14.20
C ASN A 316 2.45 9.69 -14.74
N ASN A 317 2.30 9.87 -16.06
CA ASN A 317 1.00 10.11 -16.67
C ASN A 317 0.02 8.96 -16.43
N ALA A 318 0.48 7.71 -16.59
CA ALA A 318 -0.32 6.53 -16.28
C ALA A 318 -0.71 6.50 -14.78
N ARG A 319 0.25 6.76 -13.89
CA ARG A 319 -0.03 6.85 -12.44
C ARG A 319 -1.05 7.95 -12.13
N ARG A 320 -0.96 9.12 -12.75
CA ARG A 320 -1.90 10.24 -12.57
C ARG A 320 -3.31 9.91 -13.05
N GLN A 321 -3.45 9.15 -14.15
CA GLN A 321 -4.76 8.63 -14.58
C GLN A 321 -5.38 7.69 -13.55
N GLN A 322 -4.56 6.92 -12.84
CA GLN A 322 -5.03 6.00 -11.80
C GLN A 322 -5.49 6.71 -10.52
N ILE A 323 -4.70 7.67 -10.01
CA ILE A 323 -4.90 8.24 -8.67
C ILE A 323 -5.50 9.65 -8.66
N GLY A 324 -5.64 10.28 -9.83
CA GLY A 324 -6.10 11.65 -10.00
C GLY A 324 -5.02 12.71 -9.67
N PRO A 325 -5.35 14.00 -9.85
CA PRO A 325 -4.40 15.09 -9.68
C PRO A 325 -4.05 15.34 -8.21
N TYR A 326 -2.90 15.98 -8.00
CA TYR A 326 -2.51 16.59 -6.73
C TYR A 326 -3.23 17.92 -6.52
N ASP A 327 -3.67 18.17 -5.29
CA ASP A 327 -4.37 19.39 -4.89
C ASP A 327 -3.40 20.32 -4.16
N ARG A 328 -2.98 21.38 -4.85
CA ARG A 328 -2.02 22.37 -4.35
C ARG A 328 -2.60 23.20 -3.21
N ASP A 329 -3.86 23.61 -3.33
CA ASP A 329 -4.54 24.42 -2.32
C ASP A 329 -4.73 23.62 -1.03
N ALA A 330 -5.08 22.33 -1.13
CA ALA A 330 -5.16 21.46 0.03
C ALA A 330 -3.81 21.31 0.75
N ALA A 331 -2.69 21.28 0.01
CA ALA A 331 -1.37 21.20 0.60
C ALA A 331 -0.94 22.49 1.30
N ILE A 332 -1.22 23.66 0.69
CA ILE A 332 -1.01 24.98 1.31
C ILE A 332 -1.81 25.06 2.62
N ASN A 333 -3.12 24.81 2.54
CA ASN A 333 -4.02 24.81 3.71
C ASN A 333 -3.59 23.82 4.79
N TYR A 334 -3.01 22.68 4.42
CA TYR A 334 -2.51 21.71 5.38
C TYR A 334 -1.26 22.22 6.12
N VAL A 335 -0.31 22.83 5.41
CA VAL A 335 0.88 23.44 6.02
C VAL A 335 0.53 24.66 6.86
N ASP A 336 -0.40 25.51 6.40
CA ASP A 336 -0.91 26.65 7.18
C ASP A 336 -1.45 26.19 8.54
N ARG A 337 -2.33 25.18 8.54
CA ARG A 337 -2.93 24.64 9.77
C ARG A 337 -1.88 24.05 10.70
N LEU A 338 -0.82 23.43 10.17
CA LEU A 338 0.29 22.93 11.00
C LEU A 338 1.07 24.07 11.66
N ILE A 339 1.43 25.10 10.89
CA ILE A 339 2.15 26.28 11.39
C ILE A 339 1.34 27.02 12.45
N ASP A 340 0.05 27.27 12.18
CA ASP A 340 -0.84 27.97 13.10
C ASP A 340 -1.09 27.20 14.39
N THR A 341 -1.27 25.88 14.28
CA THR A 341 -1.53 25.01 15.43
C THR A 341 -0.32 24.92 16.36
N PHE A 342 0.86 24.70 15.79
CA PHE A 342 2.11 24.56 16.55
C PHE A 342 2.85 25.90 16.66
N SER A 343 2.15 26.90 17.19
CA SER A 343 2.70 28.21 17.48
C SER A 343 3.71 28.19 18.64
N ASP A 344 4.50 29.26 18.76
CA ASP A 344 5.36 29.53 19.92
C ASP A 344 4.63 29.34 21.26
N ALA A 345 3.39 29.82 21.36
CA ALA A 345 2.60 29.73 22.57
C ALA A 345 2.24 28.28 22.91
N PHE A 346 1.90 27.48 21.90
CA PHE A 346 1.61 26.07 22.09
C PHE A 346 2.85 25.30 22.53
N LEU A 347 3.98 25.44 21.81
CA LEU A 347 5.22 24.72 22.11
C LEU A 347 5.77 25.07 23.50
N ARG A 348 5.67 26.33 23.93
CA ARG A 348 6.04 26.73 25.31
C ARG A 348 5.10 26.14 26.34
N LYS A 349 3.79 26.16 26.09
CA LYS A 349 2.77 25.58 26.98
C LYS A 349 2.99 24.09 27.21
N THR A 350 3.34 23.35 26.16
CA THR A 350 3.52 21.89 26.21
C THR A 350 4.94 21.46 26.58
N SER A 351 5.85 22.41 26.81
CA SER A 351 7.20 22.13 27.27
C SER A 351 7.17 21.31 28.57
N GLY A 352 7.82 20.14 28.55
CA GLY A 352 7.88 19.23 29.70
C GLY A 352 6.65 18.34 29.91
N TRP A 353 5.67 18.34 29.00
CA TRP A 353 4.52 17.42 29.11
C TRP A 353 4.88 15.97 28.77
N GLY A 354 5.86 15.78 27.89
CA GLY A 354 6.29 14.47 27.39
C GLY A 354 7.14 13.65 28.35
N LEU A 355 7.68 12.54 27.82
CA LEU A 355 8.61 11.68 28.55
C LEU A 355 10.03 12.23 28.43
N ASP A 356 10.71 12.30 29.59
CA ASP A 356 12.13 12.64 29.68
C ASP A 356 13.00 11.43 29.27
N ASP A 357 12.90 11.06 28.00
CA ASP A 357 13.64 9.96 27.39
C ASP A 357 14.48 10.51 26.23
N PRO A 358 15.82 10.52 26.33
CA PRO A 358 16.70 11.06 25.29
C PRO A 358 16.99 10.06 24.17
N ARG A 359 16.48 8.83 24.27
CA ARG A 359 16.78 7.77 23.29
C ARG A 359 16.25 8.08 21.87
N PRO A 360 15.06 8.67 21.67
CA PRO A 360 14.51 8.86 20.34
C PRO A 360 15.32 9.83 19.46
N VAL A 361 15.68 9.37 18.27
CA VAL A 361 16.29 10.16 17.19
C VAL A 361 15.39 10.04 15.96
N PHE A 362 15.00 11.17 15.37
CA PHE A 362 14.17 11.18 14.17
C PHE A 362 14.94 11.73 12.98
N VAL A 363 15.07 10.93 11.93
CA VAL A 363 15.71 11.36 10.67
C VAL A 363 14.61 11.77 9.69
N VAL A 364 14.51 13.07 9.41
CA VAL A 364 13.43 13.68 8.63
C VAL A 364 13.96 14.40 7.39
N GLY A 365 13.09 14.58 6.41
CA GLY A 365 13.41 15.34 5.21
C GLY A 365 12.50 14.98 4.05
N MET A 366 12.74 15.58 2.88
CA MET A 366 12.08 15.11 1.67
C MET A 366 12.54 13.68 1.33
N PRO A 367 11.65 12.80 0.84
CA PRO A 367 12.09 11.56 0.21
C PRO A 367 13.20 11.85 -0.80
N ARG A 368 14.22 10.98 -0.84
CA ARG A 368 15.42 11.14 -1.69
C ARG A 368 16.40 12.24 -1.27
N SER A 369 16.27 12.85 -0.08
CA SER A 369 17.25 13.82 0.45
C SER A 369 18.46 13.21 1.17
N GLY A 370 18.63 11.88 1.16
CA GLY A 370 19.76 11.20 1.80
C GLY A 370 19.48 10.62 3.19
N THR A 371 18.23 10.66 3.66
CA THR A 371 17.81 10.12 4.97
C THR A 371 18.25 8.67 5.21
N SER A 372 18.23 7.81 4.18
CA SER A 372 18.70 6.42 4.30
C SER A 372 20.22 6.29 4.48
N LEU A 373 21.02 7.18 3.88
CA LEU A 373 22.47 7.19 4.10
C LEU A 373 22.77 7.65 5.54
N VAL A 374 22.08 8.69 5.99
CA VAL A 374 22.20 9.20 7.37
C VAL A 374 21.82 8.12 8.39
N GLU A 375 20.69 7.43 8.20
CA GLU A 375 20.32 6.32 9.08
C GLU A 375 21.41 5.24 9.12
N GLN A 376 21.97 4.85 7.98
CA GLN A 376 23.02 3.83 7.92
C GLN A 376 24.26 4.24 8.71
N ILE A 377 24.73 5.48 8.54
CA ILE A 377 25.85 6.04 9.31
C ILE A 377 25.53 5.97 10.81
N LEU A 378 24.38 6.48 11.22
CA LEU A 378 23.98 6.52 12.64
C LEU A 378 23.81 5.12 13.23
N SER A 379 23.18 4.20 12.50
CA SER A 379 22.89 2.83 12.97
C SER A 379 24.10 1.89 12.93
N SER A 380 25.23 2.33 12.36
CA SER A 380 26.50 1.60 12.41
C SER A 380 27.21 1.79 13.77
N HIS A 381 26.79 2.80 14.55
CA HIS A 381 27.27 2.98 15.91
C HIS A 381 26.75 1.85 16.83
N PRO A 382 27.59 1.20 17.66
CA PRO A 382 27.19 0.04 18.46
C PRO A 382 26.10 0.32 19.52
N ASP A 383 25.97 1.59 19.93
CA ASP A 383 24.96 2.05 20.91
C ASP A 383 23.76 2.79 20.26
N ALA A 384 23.56 2.60 18.96
CA ALA A 384 22.43 3.14 18.21
C ALA A 384 21.72 2.03 17.43
N TYR A 385 20.40 2.12 17.31
CA TYR A 385 19.62 1.15 16.57
C TYR A 385 18.60 1.82 15.64
N GLY A 386 18.69 1.54 14.34
CA GLY A 386 17.73 2.00 13.32
C GLY A 386 16.48 1.14 13.27
N TYR A 387 15.30 1.74 13.21
CA TYR A 387 14.04 1.01 13.02
C TYR A 387 13.51 1.10 11.57
N GLY A 388 14.19 1.84 10.68
CA GLY A 388 13.72 2.09 9.32
C GLY A 388 12.57 3.08 9.27
N GLU A 389 11.74 2.97 8.22
CA GLU A 389 10.57 3.84 8.01
C GLU A 389 9.38 3.40 8.86
N LEU A 390 9.19 4.04 10.01
CA LEU A 390 8.06 3.79 10.89
C LEU A 390 6.82 4.60 10.51
N SER A 391 5.65 4.01 10.73
CA SER A 391 4.36 4.71 10.61
C SER A 391 3.76 5.08 11.98
N GLU A 392 4.47 4.82 13.07
CA GLU A 392 3.94 4.93 14.43
C GLU A 392 3.51 6.35 14.80
N ILE A 393 4.33 7.37 14.51
CA ILE A 393 3.95 8.77 14.77
C ILE A 393 2.67 9.16 14.02
N ALA A 394 2.57 8.79 12.74
CA ALA A 394 1.37 9.04 11.93
C ALA A 394 0.15 8.23 12.40
N ARG A 395 0.34 7.04 12.98
CA ARG A 395 -0.72 6.24 13.59
C ARG A 395 -1.21 6.89 14.87
N LEU A 396 -0.29 7.33 15.73
CA LEU A 396 -0.60 7.99 17.00
C LEU A 396 -1.36 9.30 16.78
N SER A 397 -0.96 10.11 15.79
CA SER A 397 -1.66 11.36 15.46
C SER A 397 -3.12 11.12 15.06
N LYS A 398 -3.40 10.07 14.28
CA LYS A 398 -4.78 9.65 13.91
C LYS A 398 -5.60 9.13 15.10
N GLY A 399 -4.95 8.61 16.13
CA GLY A 399 -5.59 8.12 17.35
C GLY A 399 -5.90 9.19 18.41
N LEU A 400 -5.33 10.38 18.29
CA LEU A 400 -5.52 11.48 19.26
C LEU A 400 -6.99 11.90 19.48
N PRO A 401 -7.88 11.96 18.46
CA PRO A 401 -9.27 12.37 18.68
C PRO A 401 -9.99 11.48 19.69
N ALA A 402 -9.78 10.16 19.63
CA ALA A 402 -10.36 9.22 20.58
C ALA A 402 -9.81 9.41 22.01
N ARG A 403 -8.50 9.71 22.14
CA ARG A 403 -7.84 9.92 23.45
C ARG A 403 -8.24 11.21 24.13
N THR A 404 -8.57 12.21 23.33
CA THR A 404 -8.96 13.54 23.80
C THR A 404 -10.48 13.72 23.85
N ASN A 405 -11.26 12.68 23.48
CA ASN A 405 -12.70 12.76 23.28
C ASN A 405 -13.11 13.97 22.42
N SER A 406 -12.34 14.22 21.36
CA SER A 406 -12.47 15.39 20.50
C SER A 406 -13.03 15.01 19.13
N ILE A 407 -13.88 15.86 18.58
CA ILE A 407 -14.32 15.78 17.19
C ILE A 407 -13.29 16.36 16.22
N GLN A 408 -12.32 17.15 16.74
CA GLN A 408 -11.26 17.75 15.94
C GLN A 408 -10.32 16.66 15.43
N ARG A 409 -9.73 16.90 14.25
CA ARG A 409 -8.78 16.00 13.62
C ARG A 409 -7.38 16.61 13.67
N TRP A 410 -6.41 15.86 13.17
CA TRP A 410 -5.07 16.38 12.99
C TRP A 410 -5.05 17.57 12.00
N PRO A 411 -4.32 18.67 12.29
CA PRO A 411 -3.52 18.91 13.51
C PRO A 411 -4.29 19.53 14.70
N GLU A 412 -5.48 20.09 14.51
CA GLU A 412 -6.20 20.91 15.50
C GLU A 412 -6.54 20.17 16.81
N VAL A 413 -6.63 18.84 16.76
CA VAL A 413 -6.85 17.97 17.92
C VAL A 413 -5.82 18.20 19.04
N VAL A 414 -4.62 18.69 18.72
CA VAL A 414 -3.57 18.89 19.73
C VAL A 414 -3.91 19.99 20.75
N ALA A 415 -4.85 20.89 20.43
CA ALA A 415 -5.32 21.91 21.36
C ALA A 415 -5.97 21.30 22.63
N GLY A 416 -6.52 20.08 22.51
CA GLY A 416 -7.14 19.32 23.60
C GLY A 416 -6.19 18.39 24.36
N LEU A 417 -4.88 18.43 24.07
CA LEU A 417 -3.91 17.59 24.80
C LEU A 417 -3.81 17.98 26.27
N SER A 418 -3.55 16.98 27.10
CA SER A 418 -3.14 17.11 28.50
C SER A 418 -1.80 16.40 28.71
N PRO A 419 -1.06 16.72 29.80
CA PRO A 419 0.18 16.03 30.12
C PRO A 419 0.05 14.50 30.19
N ASP A 420 -1.07 13.98 30.70
CA ASP A 420 -1.28 12.53 30.82
C ASP A 420 -1.51 11.87 29.45
N VAL A 421 -2.26 12.53 28.56
CA VAL A 421 -2.42 12.05 27.18
C VAL A 421 -1.07 12.04 26.47
N VAL A 422 -0.29 13.13 26.59
CA VAL A 422 1.05 13.22 25.97
C VAL A 422 1.98 12.12 26.49
N ARG A 423 2.10 11.92 27.80
CA ARG A 423 2.94 10.85 28.37
C ARG A 423 2.49 9.46 27.94
N SER A 424 1.18 9.19 27.97
CA SER A 424 0.65 7.89 27.55
C SER A 424 0.91 7.60 26.06
N THR A 425 0.78 8.62 25.20
CA THR A 425 1.06 8.51 23.76
C THR A 425 2.56 8.32 23.49
N ALA A 426 3.43 8.99 24.26
CA ALA A 426 4.88 8.80 24.17
C ALA A 426 5.29 7.39 24.64
N GLY A 427 4.68 6.87 25.72
CA GLY A 427 4.90 5.51 26.18
C GLY A 427 4.52 4.46 25.13
N GLU A 428 3.34 4.63 24.50
CA GLU A 428 2.89 3.72 23.44
C GLU A 428 3.82 3.71 22.22
N TYR A 429 4.41 4.86 21.85
CA TYR A 429 5.41 4.90 20.80
C TYR A 429 6.61 4.01 21.15
N LEU A 430 7.17 4.16 22.35
CA LEU A 430 8.31 3.35 22.79
C LEU A 430 7.94 1.87 22.88
N ASP A 431 6.78 1.52 23.42
CA ASP A 431 6.30 0.15 23.48
C ASP A 431 6.18 -0.48 22.07
N ALA A 432 5.72 0.29 21.08
CA ALA A 432 5.62 -0.17 19.70
C ALA A 432 6.99 -0.45 19.05
N LEU A 433 8.01 0.36 19.35
CA LEU A 433 9.39 0.10 18.92
C LEU A 433 9.93 -1.18 19.59
N MET A 434 9.77 -1.30 20.91
CA MET A 434 10.28 -2.43 21.69
C MET A 434 9.57 -3.76 21.37
N ALA A 435 8.33 -3.71 20.89
CA ALA A 435 7.57 -4.88 20.44
C ALA A 435 8.08 -5.44 19.10
N ARG A 436 8.75 -4.63 18.27
CA ARG A 436 9.37 -5.07 17.01
C ARG A 436 10.69 -5.77 17.28
N GLU A 437 11.58 -5.08 17.97
CA GLU A 437 12.87 -5.62 18.40
C GLU A 437 13.29 -4.96 19.72
N ARG A 438 13.59 -5.81 20.71
CA ARG A 438 14.04 -5.36 22.01
C ARG A 438 15.55 -5.16 21.98
N VAL A 439 15.96 -3.90 22.01
CA VAL A 439 17.36 -3.49 21.93
C VAL A 439 17.78 -2.70 23.17
N SER A 440 19.05 -2.83 23.52
CA SER A 440 19.68 -2.06 24.61
C SER A 440 20.60 -1.01 23.99
N ALA A 441 20.02 -0.03 23.31
CA ALA A 441 20.74 1.07 22.68
C ALA A 441 20.36 2.41 23.35
N SER A 442 21.35 3.28 23.53
CA SER A 442 21.14 4.64 24.03
C SER A 442 20.44 5.54 23.02
N ARG A 443 20.42 5.16 21.73
CA ARG A 443 19.68 5.86 20.67
C ARG A 443 18.83 4.93 19.82
N LEU A 444 17.57 5.32 19.62
CA LEU A 444 16.58 4.63 18.81
C LEU A 444 16.23 5.52 17.62
N ILE A 445 16.68 5.14 16.43
CA ILE A 445 16.57 5.95 15.21
C ILE A 445 15.30 5.55 14.46
N ASP A 446 14.38 6.50 14.35
CA ASP A 446 13.20 6.43 13.48
C ASP A 446 13.46 7.27 12.24
N LYS A 447 13.80 6.61 11.13
CA LYS A 447 13.97 7.26 9.84
C LYS A 447 12.70 7.12 9.05
N ALA A 448 11.74 8.02 9.28
CA ALA A 448 10.63 8.22 8.35
C ALA A 448 10.71 9.66 7.81
N PRO A 449 11.05 9.87 6.52
CA PRO A 449 11.27 11.21 5.98
C PRO A 449 10.10 12.15 6.26
N MET A 450 8.87 11.62 6.09
CA MET A 450 7.60 12.31 6.31
C MET A 450 7.30 12.70 7.76
N ASN A 451 8.12 12.29 8.74
CA ASN A 451 7.97 12.74 10.12
C ASN A 451 8.19 14.26 10.27
N TYR A 452 8.67 14.95 9.23
CA TYR A 452 8.68 16.41 9.19
C TYR A 452 7.29 17.04 9.41
N HIS A 453 6.19 16.35 9.09
CA HIS A 453 4.83 16.84 9.39
C HIS A 453 4.51 16.86 10.89
N TYR A 454 5.27 16.11 11.70
CA TYR A 454 4.95 15.82 13.09
C TYR A 454 6.01 16.33 14.07
N VAL A 455 7.03 17.10 13.63
CA VAL A 455 8.13 17.56 14.50
C VAL A 455 7.61 18.25 15.77
N GLY A 456 6.62 19.14 15.65
CA GLY A 456 6.01 19.79 16.82
C GLY A 456 5.37 18.81 17.81
N MET A 457 4.74 17.74 17.32
CA MET A 457 4.20 16.67 18.17
C MET A 457 5.31 15.79 18.75
N ILE A 458 6.30 15.42 17.95
CA ILE A 458 7.45 14.61 18.37
C ILE A 458 8.16 15.27 19.55
N LEU A 459 8.47 16.57 19.44
CA LEU A 459 9.13 17.32 20.52
C LEU A 459 8.20 17.60 21.72
N THR A 460 6.89 17.54 21.53
CA THR A 460 5.92 17.54 22.64
C THR A 460 5.91 16.19 23.39
N LEU A 461 6.01 15.07 22.67
CA LEU A 461 6.06 13.72 23.24
C LEU A 461 7.41 13.42 23.91
N PHE A 462 8.50 13.86 23.30
CA PHE A 462 9.88 13.60 23.70
C PHE A 462 10.66 14.91 23.69
N PRO A 463 10.62 15.70 24.78
CA PRO A 463 11.28 16.99 24.83
C PRO A 463 12.78 16.89 24.53
N ASN A 464 13.45 15.79 24.91
CA ASN A 464 14.88 15.55 24.72
C ASN A 464 15.23 14.70 23.49
N ALA A 465 14.29 14.49 22.56
CA ALA A 465 14.59 13.82 21.29
C ALA A 465 15.49 14.68 20.39
N HIS A 466 16.29 14.02 19.57
CA HIS A 466 17.10 14.65 18.52
C HIS A 466 16.40 14.53 17.16
N ILE A 467 16.40 15.61 16.38
CA ILE A 467 15.91 15.62 15.01
C ILE A 467 17.10 15.83 14.07
N VAL A 468 17.31 14.92 13.13
CA VAL A 468 18.28 15.10 12.04
C VAL A 468 17.50 15.47 10.78
N TRP A 469 17.67 16.71 10.32
CA TRP A 469 17.03 17.24 9.13
C TRP A 469 17.94 17.09 7.90
N CYS A 470 17.61 16.15 7.03
CA CYS A 470 18.33 15.92 5.79
C CYS A 470 17.89 16.88 4.68
N GLN A 471 18.82 17.72 4.23
CA GLN A 471 18.67 18.64 3.11
C GLN A 471 19.48 18.16 1.91
N ARG A 472 19.02 18.48 0.71
CA ARG A 472 19.68 18.19 -0.57
C ARG A 472 19.19 19.20 -1.60
N ASP A 473 19.96 19.44 -2.66
CA ASP A 473 19.54 20.31 -3.77
C ASP A 473 18.11 19.93 -4.22
N PRO A 474 17.14 20.87 -4.17
CA PRO A 474 15.74 20.57 -4.47
C PRO A 474 15.53 20.09 -5.91
N ARG A 475 16.44 20.40 -6.84
CA ARG A 475 16.39 19.91 -8.22
C ARG A 475 16.77 18.43 -8.29
N ASP A 476 17.79 18.02 -7.55
CA ASP A 476 18.17 16.61 -7.45
C ASP A 476 17.12 15.77 -6.72
N ILE A 477 16.47 16.35 -5.70
CA ILE A 477 15.28 15.75 -5.07
C ILE A 477 14.20 15.58 -6.12
N GLY A 478 13.87 16.63 -6.88
CA GLY A 478 12.76 16.59 -7.82
C GLY A 478 12.91 15.54 -8.92
N VAL A 479 14.10 15.44 -9.53
CA VAL A 479 14.42 14.36 -10.49
C VAL A 479 14.31 12.99 -9.83
N SER A 480 14.90 12.84 -8.64
CA SER A 480 14.89 11.55 -7.94
C SER A 480 13.48 11.13 -7.54
N VAL A 481 12.59 12.08 -7.25
CA VAL A 481 11.18 11.82 -6.94
C VAL A 481 10.43 11.42 -8.21
N PHE A 482 10.61 12.17 -9.30
CA PHE A 482 9.96 11.91 -10.58
C PHE A 482 10.34 10.56 -11.20
N ALA A 483 11.56 10.08 -10.92
CA ALA A 483 12.07 8.79 -11.39
C ALA A 483 11.66 7.57 -10.56
N GLU A 484 10.89 7.75 -9.48
CA GLU A 484 10.59 6.69 -8.51
C GLU A 484 9.10 6.33 -8.47
N ASN A 485 8.81 5.04 -8.35
CA ASN A 485 7.45 4.53 -8.34
C ASN A 485 6.82 4.61 -6.93
N PHE A 486 6.49 5.83 -6.49
CA PHE A 486 5.89 6.03 -5.16
C PHE A 486 4.52 5.37 -5.00
N GLY A 487 4.18 5.07 -3.74
CA GLY A 487 2.86 4.58 -3.37
C GLY A 487 1.73 5.55 -3.79
N LEU A 488 0.54 5.00 -4.00
CA LEU A 488 -0.62 5.67 -4.61
C LEU A 488 -1.11 6.94 -3.89
N SER A 489 -0.68 7.14 -2.64
CA SER A 489 -1.03 8.32 -1.84
C SER A 489 -0.19 9.55 -2.19
N GLN A 490 0.99 9.39 -2.80
CA GLN A 490 1.93 10.47 -3.09
C GLN A 490 1.66 11.11 -4.45
N LYS A 491 0.47 11.70 -4.60
CA LYS A 491 0.00 12.28 -5.88
C LYS A 491 0.95 13.34 -6.44
N TYR A 492 1.60 14.12 -5.56
CA TYR A 492 2.53 15.18 -5.94
C TYR A 492 3.73 14.66 -6.76
N ALA A 493 4.10 13.38 -6.60
CA ALA A 493 5.28 12.81 -7.25
C ALA A 493 5.10 12.57 -8.76
N THR A 494 3.90 12.79 -9.30
CA THR A 494 3.55 12.44 -10.68
C THR A 494 3.73 13.58 -11.70
N ASP A 495 4.16 14.75 -11.26
CA ASP A 495 4.31 15.92 -12.12
C ASP A 495 5.43 16.82 -11.58
N LEU A 496 6.35 17.26 -12.45
CA LEU A 496 7.52 18.04 -12.05
C LEU A 496 7.17 19.36 -11.36
N ALA A 497 6.10 20.05 -11.80
CA ALA A 497 5.67 21.29 -11.17
C ALA A 497 4.97 21.03 -9.83
N ASP A 498 4.23 19.92 -9.70
CA ASP A 498 3.64 19.51 -8.43
C ASP A 498 4.71 19.09 -7.41
N ILE A 499 5.78 18.43 -7.85
CA ILE A 499 6.96 18.13 -7.02
C ILE A 499 7.60 19.43 -6.51
N GLY A 500 7.86 20.39 -7.41
CA GLY A 500 8.43 21.69 -7.03
C GLY A 500 7.56 22.42 -5.99
N HIS A 501 6.25 22.52 -6.25
CA HIS A 501 5.29 23.10 -5.31
C HIS A 501 5.30 22.37 -3.96
N TYR A 502 5.34 21.04 -3.96
CA TYR A 502 5.36 20.26 -2.72
C TYR A 502 6.64 20.53 -1.91
N ILE A 503 7.79 20.64 -2.57
CA ILE A 503 9.07 20.99 -1.94
C ILE A 503 9.00 22.37 -1.29
N THR A 504 8.37 23.37 -1.93
CA THR A 504 8.24 24.72 -1.32
C THR A 504 7.41 24.69 -0.04
N GLN A 505 6.32 23.92 -0.02
CA GLN A 505 5.49 23.73 1.18
C GLN A 505 6.23 22.98 2.30
N TYR A 506 7.01 21.96 1.95
CA TYR A 506 7.91 21.26 2.88
C TYR A 506 8.94 22.22 3.48
N SER A 507 9.63 23.01 2.66
CA SER A 507 10.66 23.95 3.12
C SER A 507 10.07 25.00 4.07
N ARG A 508 8.87 25.50 3.76
CA ARG A 508 8.15 26.45 4.61
C ARG A 508 7.84 25.85 5.99
N LEU A 509 7.38 24.60 6.04
CA LEU A 509 7.11 23.91 7.28
C LEU A 509 8.39 23.61 8.09
N MET A 510 9.46 23.17 7.43
CA MET A 510 10.73 22.93 8.12
C MET A 510 11.38 24.21 8.63
N ARG A 511 11.24 25.34 7.91
CA ARG A 511 11.67 26.65 8.41
C ARG A 511 10.95 27.03 9.70
N HIS A 512 9.62 26.81 9.77
CA HIS A 512 8.85 27.00 11.00
C HIS A 512 9.43 26.17 12.16
N TRP A 513 9.66 24.87 11.95
CA TRP A 513 10.28 24.03 12.98
C TRP A 513 11.67 24.49 13.39
N TYR A 514 12.51 24.87 12.43
CA TYR A 514 13.85 25.34 12.70
C TYR A 514 13.82 26.65 13.52
N THR A 515 12.93 27.59 13.19
CA THR A 515 12.77 28.84 13.95
C THR A 515 12.41 28.60 15.42
N HIS A 516 11.56 27.61 15.72
CA HIS A 516 11.08 27.38 17.08
C HIS A 516 11.86 26.29 17.86
N CYS A 517 12.62 25.43 17.17
CA CYS A 517 13.23 24.24 17.75
C CYS A 517 14.67 23.98 17.28
N ALA A 518 15.40 25.03 16.86
CA ALA A 518 16.77 24.91 16.32
C ALA A 518 17.72 24.07 17.20
N GLU A 519 17.65 24.21 18.53
CA GLU A 519 18.52 23.49 19.47
C GLU A 519 18.33 21.97 19.44
N ARG A 520 17.24 21.48 18.86
CA ARG A 520 16.93 20.05 18.72
C ARG A 520 17.10 19.54 17.29
N ILE A 521 17.37 20.42 16.34
CA ILE A 521 17.42 20.09 14.91
C ILE A 521 18.85 20.24 14.41
N HIS A 522 19.50 19.11 14.15
CA HIS A 522 20.76 19.07 13.43
C HIS A 522 20.50 19.05 11.92
N VAL A 523 21.08 20.00 11.20
CA VAL A 523 20.96 20.09 9.74
C VAL A 523 22.06 19.25 9.09
N CYS A 524 21.67 18.26 8.29
CA CYS A 524 22.59 17.43 7.52
C CYS A 524 22.38 17.70 6.03
N ARG A 525 23.30 18.44 5.41
CA ARG A 525 23.29 18.70 3.98
C ARG A 525 23.98 17.57 3.24
N TYR A 526 23.28 16.99 2.26
CA TYR A 526 23.78 15.85 1.50
C TYR A 526 25.10 16.19 0.80
N GLU A 527 25.19 17.34 0.16
CA GLU A 527 26.35 17.81 -0.59
C GLU A 527 27.59 17.93 0.31
N ASP A 528 27.42 18.41 1.54
CA ASP A 528 28.51 18.51 2.53
C ASP A 528 28.93 17.12 3.00
N LEU A 529 27.96 16.23 3.26
CA LEU A 529 28.21 14.84 3.63
C LEU A 529 29.00 14.10 2.54
N ILE A 530 28.69 14.33 1.27
CA ILE A 530 29.42 13.75 0.14
C ILE A 530 30.81 14.39 -0.02
N ALA A 531 30.93 15.70 0.23
CA ALA A 531 32.19 16.43 0.06
C ALA A 531 33.19 16.14 1.20
N SER A 532 32.71 15.93 2.43
CA SER A 532 33.53 15.66 3.62
C SER A 532 32.88 14.60 4.53
N PRO A 533 32.84 13.32 4.09
CA PRO A 533 32.14 12.25 4.82
C PRO A 533 32.56 12.09 6.28
N GLU A 534 33.86 12.14 6.55
CA GLU A 534 34.40 11.93 7.89
C GLU A 534 33.93 13.02 8.85
N ALA A 535 34.19 14.29 8.53
CA ALA A 535 33.79 15.43 9.35
C ALA A 535 32.27 15.48 9.59
N GLN A 536 31.47 15.20 8.56
CA GLN A 536 30.01 15.23 8.66
C GLN A 536 29.46 14.02 9.43
N SER A 537 30.08 12.85 9.33
CA SER A 537 29.73 11.69 10.14
C SER A 537 30.03 11.93 11.62
N HIS A 538 31.18 12.52 11.94
CA HIS A 538 31.49 12.96 13.31
C HIS A 538 30.44 13.93 13.86
N ALA A 539 30.07 14.94 13.08
CA ALA A 539 29.06 15.93 13.47
C ALA A 539 27.68 15.29 13.71
N LEU A 540 27.29 14.31 12.89
CA LEU A 540 26.04 13.56 13.05
C LEU A 540 25.99 12.76 14.36
N ILE A 541 27.10 12.08 14.72
CA ILE A 541 27.20 11.26 15.94
C ILE A 541 27.22 12.15 17.19
N ASP A 542 27.97 13.26 17.15
CA ASP A 542 27.98 14.25 18.22
C ASP A 542 26.60 14.91 18.42
N ALA A 543 25.90 15.20 17.33
CA ALA A 543 24.57 15.81 17.37
C ALA A 543 23.50 14.94 18.06
N ILE A 544 23.68 13.61 18.05
CA ILE A 544 22.83 12.69 18.82
C ILE A 544 23.43 12.35 20.18
N GLY A 545 24.54 12.98 20.59
CA GLY A 545 25.13 12.82 21.91
C GLY A 545 25.73 11.44 22.17
N LEU A 546 26.31 10.80 21.15
CA LEU A 546 27.08 9.58 21.27
C LEU A 546 28.58 9.88 21.09
N PRO A 547 29.48 9.09 21.72
CA PRO A 547 30.91 9.17 21.41
C PRO A 547 31.16 8.72 19.97
N TRP A 548 32.27 9.14 19.38
CA TRP A 548 32.65 8.70 18.04
C TRP A 548 32.99 7.19 18.01
N ASP A 549 32.57 6.51 16.94
CA ASP A 549 32.92 5.13 16.63
C ASP A 549 33.23 4.98 15.12
N GLU A 550 34.37 4.38 14.80
CA GLU A 550 34.88 4.19 13.43
C GLU A 550 33.95 3.37 12.52
N ASN A 551 33.06 2.56 13.08
CA ASN A 551 32.07 1.80 12.30
C ASN A 551 31.14 2.73 11.51
N CYS A 552 30.94 3.97 11.96
CA CYS A 552 30.10 4.95 11.28
C CYS A 552 30.63 5.33 9.89
N LEU A 553 31.95 5.22 9.64
CA LEU A 553 32.54 5.43 8.30
C LEU A 553 32.47 4.19 7.41
N ARG A 554 32.28 3.01 8.02
CA ARG A 554 32.20 1.71 7.35
C ARG A 554 30.77 1.21 7.28
N PHE A 555 29.81 2.12 7.22
CA PHE A 555 28.37 1.81 7.22
C PHE A 555 27.96 0.82 6.11
N TYR A 556 28.68 0.79 4.99
CA TYR A 556 28.43 -0.10 3.86
C TYR A 556 28.87 -1.56 4.10
N GLU A 557 29.61 -1.85 5.19
CA GLU A 557 30.05 -3.20 5.58
C GLU A 557 29.00 -3.92 6.46
N HIS A 558 27.97 -3.21 6.95
CA HIS A 558 26.94 -3.81 7.78
C HIS A 558 25.92 -4.61 6.95
N GLU A 559 25.69 -5.87 7.35
CA GLU A 559 24.88 -6.84 6.58
C GLU A 559 23.36 -6.68 6.73
N ARG A 560 22.88 -5.75 7.58
CA ARG A 560 21.45 -5.62 7.87
C ARG A 560 20.59 -5.39 6.61
N PRO A 561 19.40 -6.02 6.49
CA PRO A 561 18.46 -5.72 5.40
C PRO A 561 18.11 -4.23 5.34
N VAL A 562 18.07 -3.67 4.12
CA VAL A 562 17.76 -2.24 3.90
C VAL A 562 16.51 -2.10 3.03
N LEU A 563 15.37 -1.86 3.68
CA LEU A 563 14.05 -1.79 3.03
C LEU A 563 13.75 -0.39 2.49
N THR A 564 14.54 0.08 1.52
CA THR A 564 14.38 1.40 0.89
C THR A 564 14.62 1.34 -0.62
N PRO A 565 14.02 2.22 -1.44
CA PRO A 565 14.38 2.33 -2.86
C PRO A 565 15.87 2.68 -3.07
N SER A 566 16.55 3.25 -2.08
CA SER A 566 18.01 3.50 -2.12
C SER A 566 18.89 2.32 -1.65
N ARG A 567 18.35 1.11 -1.46
CA ARG A 567 19.04 -0.03 -0.84
C ARG A 567 20.46 -0.30 -1.39
N TRP A 568 20.61 -0.29 -2.71
CA TRP A 568 21.91 -0.55 -3.36
C TRP A 568 22.92 0.58 -3.14
N GLN A 569 22.44 1.83 -3.12
CA GLN A 569 23.30 3.01 -2.91
C GLN A 569 23.92 3.01 -1.51
N VAL A 570 23.19 2.58 -0.48
CA VAL A 570 23.68 2.64 0.89
C VAL A 570 24.54 1.43 1.29
N ARG A 571 24.59 0.39 0.45
CA ARG A 571 25.53 -0.75 0.56
C ARG A 571 26.82 -0.54 -0.24
N SER A 572 27.08 0.69 -0.66
CA SER A 572 28.29 1.07 -1.38
C SER A 572 28.97 2.24 -0.68
N PRO A 573 30.30 2.40 -0.83
CA PRO A 573 30.99 3.61 -0.39
C PRO A 573 30.33 4.87 -0.98
N ILE A 574 30.45 5.97 -0.25
CA ILE A 574 29.93 7.27 -0.69
C ILE A 574 30.52 7.63 -2.06
N TYR A 575 29.65 7.93 -3.03
CA TYR A 575 30.04 8.33 -4.38
C TYR A 575 29.39 9.65 -4.80
N ARG A 576 30.10 10.41 -5.64
CA ARG A 576 29.71 11.78 -6.03
C ARG A 576 28.63 11.87 -7.10
N GLY A 577 28.33 10.76 -7.79
CA GLY A 577 27.50 10.73 -9.00
C GLY A 577 26.03 11.14 -8.82
N ALA A 578 25.56 11.27 -7.58
CA ALA A 578 24.22 11.74 -7.27
C ALA A 578 24.12 13.27 -7.07
N VAL A 579 25.25 13.98 -6.90
CA VAL A 579 25.27 15.44 -6.75
C VAL A 579 25.22 16.10 -8.13
N ALA A 580 24.38 17.11 -8.28
CA ALA A 580 24.17 17.85 -9.52
C ALA A 580 23.71 16.98 -10.70
N ARG A 581 23.05 15.85 -10.42
CA ARG A 581 22.53 14.93 -11.45
C ARG A 581 21.45 15.61 -12.29
N TRP A 582 20.70 16.54 -11.70
CA TRP A 582 19.67 17.32 -12.38
C TRP A 582 20.16 18.01 -13.66
N GLN A 583 21.45 18.38 -13.74
CA GLN A 583 22.03 19.07 -14.89
C GLN A 583 21.94 18.26 -16.20
N ARG A 584 21.87 16.93 -16.11
CA ARG A 584 21.80 16.04 -17.29
C ARG A 584 20.50 16.18 -18.09
N TYR A 585 19.45 16.70 -17.46
CA TYR A 585 18.11 16.73 -18.04
C TYR A 585 17.76 18.09 -18.66
N GLY A 586 18.60 19.12 -18.46
CA GLY A 586 18.44 20.44 -19.07
C GLY A 586 17.01 20.98 -18.98
N ASP A 587 16.49 21.44 -20.11
CA ASP A 587 15.18 22.10 -20.23
C ASP A 587 13.99 21.23 -19.85
N SER A 588 14.14 19.89 -19.83
CA SER A 588 13.05 19.00 -19.41
C SER A 588 12.67 19.18 -17.94
N LEU A 589 13.52 19.84 -17.13
CA LEU A 589 13.24 20.18 -15.75
C LEU A 589 12.67 21.58 -15.54
N ASN A 590 12.45 22.38 -16.59
CA ASN A 590 11.92 23.73 -16.46
C ASN A 590 10.65 23.80 -15.59
N PRO A 591 9.64 22.90 -15.72
CA PRO A 591 8.46 22.93 -14.85
C PRO A 591 8.77 22.76 -13.36
N LEU A 592 9.81 21.98 -13.02
CA LEU A 592 10.30 21.82 -11.64
C LEU A 592 11.03 23.09 -11.19
N VAL A 593 11.96 23.60 -11.99
CA VAL A 593 12.77 24.78 -11.67
C VAL A 593 11.88 26.01 -11.45
N ASP A 594 10.90 26.23 -12.33
CA ASP A 594 9.94 27.32 -12.24
C ASP A 594 9.09 27.23 -10.96
N ALA A 595 8.67 26.01 -10.58
CA ALA A 595 7.88 25.79 -9.38
C ALA A 595 8.68 25.91 -8.07
N LEU A 596 9.99 25.62 -8.11
CA LEU A 596 10.88 25.76 -6.96
C LEU A 596 11.20 27.24 -6.66
N GLY A 597 11.37 28.07 -7.70
CA GLY A 597 11.66 29.49 -7.56
C GLY A 597 12.80 29.78 -6.57
N ASP A 598 12.54 30.64 -5.59
CA ASP A 598 13.50 31.11 -4.58
C ASP A 598 14.07 29.99 -3.69
N GLU A 599 13.43 28.81 -3.61
CA GLU A 599 13.99 27.68 -2.86
C GLU A 599 15.37 27.26 -3.37
N ILE A 600 15.65 27.47 -4.66
CA ILE A 600 16.95 27.15 -5.26
C ILE A 600 18.02 28.07 -4.69
N GLU A 601 17.78 29.38 -4.68
CA GLU A 601 18.73 30.36 -4.15
C GLU A 601 18.91 30.20 -2.64
N GLY A 602 17.83 29.94 -1.92
CA GLY A 602 17.86 29.68 -0.48
C GLY A 602 18.72 28.46 -0.12
N PHE A 603 18.70 27.42 -0.95
CA PHE A 603 19.55 26.24 -0.75
C PHE A 603 21.03 26.48 -1.13
N VAL A 604 21.29 27.22 -2.20
CA VAL A 604 22.67 27.49 -2.66
C VAL A 604 23.41 28.43 -1.71
N ASN A 605 22.70 29.38 -1.11
CA ASN A 605 23.29 30.44 -0.27
C ASN A 605 23.31 30.12 1.23
N GLY A 606 22.47 29.21 1.71
CA GLY A 606 22.47 28.72 3.10
C GLY A 606 23.25 27.42 3.22
#